data_AF-A9P075-F1
#
_entry.id   AF-A9P075-F1
#
_cell.length_a   1.000
_cell.length_b   1.000
_cell.length_c   1.000
_cell.angle_alpha   90.00
_cell.angle_beta   90.00
_cell.angle_gamma   90.00
#
_symmetry.space_group_name_H-M   'P 1'
#
loop_
_entity.id
_entity.type
_entity.pdbx_description
1 polymer ?
#
loop_
_entity_poly.entity_id
_entity_poly.type
_entity_poly.pdbx_seq_one_letter_code
_entity_poly.pdbx_strand_id
1 'polypeptide(L)'
;MGSSTTGAKEDLQPPEAPAADDHNNDTKVKDNMDEDEAIKQQSSHFKEGEKVLAYHGPLIYEAKVQRAELRKKEWKYYVHYLGWSKNWDEWVGADRLMHFTEENVRKQQGLLKNQSGDKSFKGRISQSKPRSSTDVKVEKEDVKNYVARGKKRKGEYGVEEKDGESPEKVVKIQLPTTLKKQLVDDCEFVTQLGKLVKLPRNPTVDDILKKYLEHKTKKEGAVGDSVVEILNGLRSYFDKALPAMLLYKQERQQYSEAVPERNNVAPSTVYGAEHFLRLL
;
A
#
# COMPACT_ATOMS: atom_id res chain seq x y z
N MET A 1 -61.20 -62.81 6.43
CA MET A 1 -59.75 -62.56 6.55
C MET A 1 -59.16 -63.05 5.23
N GLY A 2 -58.38 -62.31 4.45
CA GLY A 2 -57.57 -61.11 4.69
C GLY A 2 -56.30 -61.32 3.84
N SER A 3 -56.25 -60.74 2.64
CA SER A 3 -55.34 -59.62 2.28
C SER A 3 -53.87 -60.09 2.13
N SER A 4 -53.27 -60.21 0.94
CA SER A 4 -52.76 -59.16 0.01
C SER A 4 -51.31 -59.57 -0.38
N THR A 5 -50.62 -59.21 -1.47
CA THR A 5 -50.78 -58.42 -2.73
C THR A 5 -49.68 -58.90 -3.71
N THR A 6 -49.53 -58.57 -5.01
CA THR A 6 -50.10 -57.57 -5.95
C THR A 6 -50.39 -58.29 -7.30
N GLY A 7 -50.39 -57.80 -8.56
CA GLY A 7 -50.12 -56.52 -9.26
C GLY A 7 -48.70 -56.36 -9.83
N ALA A 8 -48.39 -55.56 -10.88
CA ALA A 8 -49.16 -54.92 -11.98
C ALA A 8 -48.19 -54.02 -12.83
N LYS A 9 -48.27 -53.79 -14.16
CA LYS A 9 -49.35 -53.50 -15.15
C LYS A 9 -49.80 -52.01 -15.18
N GLU A 10 -50.06 -51.33 -16.32
CA GLU A 10 -50.18 -51.76 -17.75
C GLU A 10 -49.87 -50.61 -18.78
N ASP A 11 -50.05 -50.84 -20.10
CA ASP A 11 -49.26 -50.24 -21.21
C ASP A 11 -50.06 -49.74 -22.47
N LEU A 12 -49.35 -49.09 -23.43
CA LEU A 12 -49.69 -48.78 -24.86
C LEU A 12 -50.64 -47.59 -25.28
N GLN A 13 -50.34 -47.04 -26.47
CA GLN A 13 -50.86 -45.90 -27.31
C GLN A 13 -52.34 -46.03 -27.83
N PRO A 14 -52.96 -45.19 -28.73
CA PRO A 14 -52.63 -43.88 -29.42
C PRO A 14 -53.74 -42.78 -29.13
N PRO A 15 -54.46 -42.00 -30.03
CA PRO A 15 -54.36 -41.51 -31.44
C PRO A 15 -54.81 -40.00 -31.73
N GLU A 16 -55.09 -39.67 -33.02
CA GLU A 16 -55.96 -38.59 -33.63
C GLU A 16 -55.46 -37.13 -33.92
N ALA A 17 -56.15 -36.42 -34.86
CA ALA A 17 -55.77 -35.12 -35.49
C ALA A 17 -56.95 -34.35 -36.17
N PRO A 18 -56.87 -33.02 -36.42
CA PRO A 18 -56.94 -32.45 -37.80
C PRO A 18 -56.12 -31.12 -38.00
N ALA A 19 -56.36 -30.34 -39.08
CA ALA A 19 -55.47 -29.27 -39.61
C ALA A 19 -56.14 -27.91 -39.98
N ALA A 20 -55.34 -26.83 -40.19
CA ALA A 20 -55.68 -25.57 -40.89
C ALA A 20 -54.43 -24.69 -41.23
N ASP A 21 -54.57 -23.72 -42.15
CA ASP A 21 -53.56 -22.73 -42.59
C ASP A 21 -53.43 -21.48 -41.68
N ASP A 22 -52.30 -20.74 -41.77
CA ASP A 22 -52.28 -19.33 -42.23
C ASP A 22 -50.86 -18.84 -42.63
N HIS A 23 -50.76 -17.71 -43.33
CA HIS A 23 -49.53 -16.98 -43.63
C HIS A 23 -49.03 -16.12 -42.46
N ASN A 24 -47.71 -16.11 -42.17
CA ASN A 24 -46.90 -14.97 -42.61
C ASN A 24 -45.38 -15.12 -42.51
N ASN A 25 -44.73 -14.26 -43.29
CA ASN A 25 -43.30 -13.97 -43.32
C ASN A 25 -42.80 -13.40 -41.98
N ASP A 26 -41.70 -13.93 -41.42
CA ASP A 26 -40.86 -13.12 -40.54
C ASP A 26 -39.34 -13.28 -40.77
N THR A 27 -38.78 -12.16 -41.20
CA THR A 27 -37.44 -11.61 -41.05
C THR A 27 -36.41 -12.45 -40.29
N LYS A 28 -35.36 -12.86 -41.00
CA LYS A 28 -34.08 -13.30 -40.41
C LYS A 28 -33.30 -12.10 -39.86
N VAL A 29 -33.80 -11.48 -38.79
CA VAL A 29 -33.01 -10.54 -37.98
C VAL A 29 -31.85 -11.33 -37.37
N LYS A 30 -30.62 -10.89 -37.61
CA LYS A 30 -29.47 -11.34 -36.84
C LYS A 30 -29.38 -10.40 -35.64
N ASP A 31 -29.47 -10.94 -34.42
CA ASP A 31 -29.21 -10.20 -33.20
C ASP A 31 -27.71 -9.90 -33.06
N ASN A 32 -27.26 -8.90 -33.82
CA ASN A 32 -26.07 -8.13 -33.48
C ASN A 32 -26.46 -7.20 -32.32
N MET A 33 -26.63 -7.74 -31.11
CA MET A 33 -26.67 -6.91 -29.91
C MET A 33 -25.28 -6.32 -29.68
N ASP A 34 -25.18 -4.99 -29.70
CA ASP A 34 -23.90 -4.30 -29.53
C ASP A 34 -23.24 -4.64 -28.18
N GLU A 35 -22.00 -5.12 -28.22
CA GLU A 35 -21.21 -5.48 -27.03
C GLU A 35 -21.05 -4.31 -26.03
N ASP A 36 -21.26 -3.08 -26.47
CA ASP A 36 -21.17 -1.86 -25.66
C ASP A 36 -22.35 -1.71 -24.68
N GLU A 37 -23.56 -2.14 -25.04
CA GLU A 37 -24.72 -2.13 -24.10
C GLU A 37 -24.65 -3.28 -23.09
N ALA A 38 -24.13 -4.45 -23.49
CA ALA A 38 -23.95 -5.59 -22.58
C ALA A 38 -23.03 -5.25 -21.39
N ILE A 39 -22.00 -4.42 -21.61
CA ILE A 39 -21.07 -3.97 -20.57
C ILE A 39 -21.70 -2.87 -19.70
N LYS A 40 -22.60 -2.07 -20.27
CA LYS A 40 -23.38 -1.04 -19.55
C LYS A 40 -24.33 -1.63 -18.51
N GLN A 41 -24.79 -2.87 -18.73
CA GLN A 41 -25.59 -3.63 -17.77
C GLN A 41 -24.75 -4.34 -16.68
N GLN A 42 -23.41 -4.34 -16.76
CA GLN A 42 -22.58 -4.81 -15.65
C GLN A 42 -22.66 -3.82 -14.49
N SER A 43 -23.50 -4.15 -13.50
CA SER A 43 -23.57 -3.46 -12.21
C SER A 43 -22.18 -3.18 -11.66
N SER A 44 -21.93 -1.94 -11.23
CA SER A 44 -20.71 -1.56 -10.52
C SER A 44 -20.48 -2.50 -9.33
N HIS A 45 -19.31 -3.15 -9.28
CA HIS A 45 -18.95 -4.08 -8.20
C HIS A 45 -18.98 -3.41 -6.83
N PHE A 46 -18.60 -2.13 -6.76
CA PHE A 46 -18.66 -1.30 -5.56
C PHE A 46 -19.43 -0.01 -5.84
N LYS A 47 -20.11 0.54 -4.84
CA LYS A 47 -20.93 1.76 -4.97
C LYS A 47 -20.24 2.99 -4.39
N GLU A 48 -20.59 4.17 -4.91
CA GLU A 48 -20.12 5.43 -4.32
C GLU A 48 -20.59 5.55 -2.86
N GLY A 49 -19.67 5.93 -1.98
CA GLY A 49 -19.91 5.96 -0.54
C GLY A 49 -19.66 4.65 0.20
N GLU A 50 -19.46 3.52 -0.48
CA GLU A 50 -19.23 2.22 0.14
C GLU A 50 -17.90 2.14 0.90
N LYS A 51 -17.89 1.47 2.05
CA LYS A 51 -16.67 1.10 2.77
C LYS A 51 -16.15 -0.22 2.22
N VAL A 52 -14.91 -0.20 1.73
CA VAL A 52 -14.25 -1.33 1.08
C VAL A 52 -12.90 -1.61 1.73
N LEU A 53 -12.33 -2.78 1.43
CA LEU A 53 -10.96 -3.15 1.76
C LEU A 53 -10.13 -3.07 0.48
N ALA A 54 -9.10 -2.23 0.48
CA ALA A 54 -8.31 -1.89 -0.69
C ALA A 54 -6.85 -2.31 -0.52
N TYR A 55 -6.27 -2.97 -1.53
CA TYR A 55 -4.84 -3.24 -1.58
C TYR A 55 -4.05 -1.96 -1.84
N HIS A 56 -3.02 -1.71 -1.04
CA HIS A 56 -1.97 -0.74 -1.31
C HIS A 56 -0.62 -1.41 -1.03
N GLY A 57 0.13 -1.71 -2.09
CA GLY A 57 1.27 -2.62 -2.02
C GLY A 57 0.85 -4.02 -1.54
N PRO A 58 1.61 -4.68 -0.64
CA PRO A 58 1.31 -6.02 -0.14
C PRO A 58 0.30 -6.08 1.01
N LEU A 59 -0.26 -4.93 1.43
CA LEU A 59 -1.17 -4.81 2.56
C LEU A 59 -2.57 -4.37 2.13
N ILE A 60 -3.56 -4.70 2.98
CA ILE A 60 -4.97 -4.34 2.81
C ILE A 60 -5.30 -3.25 3.82
N TYR A 61 -5.90 -2.16 3.36
CA TYR A 61 -6.34 -1.04 4.19
C TYR A 61 -7.83 -0.82 4.07
N GLU A 62 -8.44 -0.21 5.09
CA GLU A 62 -9.82 0.28 4.96
C GLU A 62 -9.84 1.51 4.06
N ALA A 63 -10.76 1.52 3.09
CA ALA A 63 -10.95 2.65 2.20
C ALA A 63 -12.44 2.94 2.00
N LYS A 64 -12.74 4.10 1.44
CA LYS A 64 -14.08 4.50 1.01
C LYS A 64 -14.07 4.84 -0.48
N VAL A 65 -14.98 4.24 -1.24
CA VAL A 65 -15.21 4.60 -2.64
C VAL A 65 -15.79 6.01 -2.68
N GLN A 66 -15.08 6.93 -3.31
CA GLN A 66 -15.48 8.31 -3.53
C GLN A 66 -16.17 8.48 -4.89
N ARG A 67 -15.75 7.73 -5.91
CA ARG A 67 -16.37 7.69 -7.25
C ARG A 67 -16.30 6.31 -7.90
N ALA A 68 -17.23 6.01 -8.81
CA ALA A 68 -17.21 4.84 -9.67
C ALA A 68 -17.41 5.23 -11.14
N GLU A 69 -16.46 4.93 -12.01
CA GLU A 69 -16.48 5.30 -13.43
C GLU A 69 -16.13 4.10 -14.33
N LEU A 70 -16.92 3.88 -15.38
CA LEU A 70 -16.61 2.91 -16.43
C LEU A 70 -15.67 3.57 -17.47
N ARG A 71 -14.40 3.17 -17.51
CA ARG A 71 -13.37 3.72 -18.40
C ARG A 71 -12.82 2.62 -19.32
N LYS A 72 -12.89 2.83 -20.64
CA LYS A 72 -12.40 1.86 -21.66
C LYS A 72 -12.93 0.43 -21.43
N LYS A 73 -14.23 0.29 -21.18
CA LYS A 73 -14.93 -0.97 -20.84
C LYS A 73 -14.58 -1.61 -19.48
N GLU A 74 -13.72 -0.99 -18.66
CA GLU A 74 -13.39 -1.47 -17.30
C GLU A 74 -13.93 -0.54 -16.21
N TRP A 75 -14.45 -1.10 -15.12
CA TRP A 75 -14.80 -0.30 -13.92
C TRP A 75 -13.54 0.15 -13.17
N LYS A 76 -13.43 1.47 -12.94
CA LYS A 76 -12.43 2.10 -12.09
C LYS A 76 -13.11 2.83 -10.93
N TYR A 77 -12.44 2.86 -9.78
CA TYR A 77 -12.95 3.41 -8.54
C TYR A 77 -11.96 4.42 -7.97
N TYR A 78 -12.42 5.62 -7.66
CA TYR A 78 -11.61 6.59 -6.91
C TYR A 78 -11.77 6.31 -5.43
N VAL A 79 -10.68 6.01 -4.73
CA VAL A 79 -10.72 5.57 -3.34
C VAL A 79 -9.93 6.47 -2.41
N HIS A 80 -10.49 6.72 -1.23
CA HIS A 80 -9.85 7.43 -0.13
C HIS A 80 -9.54 6.44 0.99
N TYR A 81 -8.25 6.30 1.35
CA TYR A 81 -7.80 5.44 2.43
C TYR A 81 -8.14 6.05 3.80
N LEU A 82 -8.80 5.28 4.67
CA LEU A 82 -9.29 5.81 5.95
C LEU A 82 -8.14 6.12 6.91
N GLY A 83 -8.09 7.36 7.39
CA GLY A 83 -7.02 7.87 8.24
C GLY A 83 -5.78 8.38 7.48
N TRP A 84 -5.78 8.31 6.15
CA TRP A 84 -4.69 8.81 5.30
C TRP A 84 -5.01 10.22 4.79
N SER A 85 -4.00 10.94 4.31
CA SER A 85 -4.16 12.25 3.68
C SER A 85 -4.57 12.14 2.21
N LYS A 86 -5.38 13.09 1.72
CA LYS A 86 -6.01 13.05 0.37
C LYS A 86 -5.05 13.01 -0.83
N ASN A 87 -3.76 13.24 -0.62
CA ASN A 87 -2.74 13.06 -1.66
C ASN A 87 -2.43 11.58 -1.95
N TRP A 88 -3.01 10.65 -1.19
CA TRP A 88 -3.00 9.21 -1.45
C TRP A 88 -4.32 8.70 -2.07
N ASP A 89 -5.26 9.60 -2.41
CA ASP A 89 -6.54 9.23 -3.03
C ASP A 89 -6.30 8.90 -4.51
N GLU A 90 -6.49 7.63 -4.91
CA GLU A 90 -6.09 7.10 -6.22
C GLU A 90 -7.23 6.40 -6.98
N TRP A 91 -7.08 6.29 -8.31
CA TRP A 91 -7.96 5.49 -9.17
C TRP A 91 -7.48 4.05 -9.26
N VAL A 92 -8.30 3.10 -8.82
CA VAL A 92 -7.98 1.66 -8.79
C VAL A 92 -8.98 0.85 -9.61
N GLY A 93 -8.58 -0.35 -10.07
CA GLY A 93 -9.53 -1.31 -10.65
C GLY A 93 -10.26 -2.13 -9.58
N ALA A 94 -11.28 -2.88 -10.01
CA ALA A 94 -12.02 -3.80 -9.14
C ALA A 94 -11.11 -4.87 -8.50
N ASP A 95 -10.02 -5.25 -9.17
CA ASP A 95 -9.01 -6.22 -8.74
C ASP A 95 -8.30 -5.84 -7.42
N ARG A 96 -8.17 -4.54 -7.14
CA ARG A 96 -7.57 -4.04 -5.89
C ARG A 96 -8.56 -3.90 -4.75
N LEU A 97 -9.85 -4.13 -4.97
CA LEU A 97 -10.92 -3.88 -4.01
C LEU A 97 -11.65 -5.16 -3.58
N MET A 98 -12.13 -5.14 -2.35
CA MET A 98 -12.87 -6.23 -1.71
C MET A 98 -13.97 -5.64 -0.84
N HIS A 99 -15.16 -6.25 -0.82
CA HIS A 99 -16.22 -5.86 0.11
C HIS A 99 -15.78 -6.04 1.56
N PHE A 100 -16.34 -5.24 2.46
CA PHE A 100 -16.08 -5.29 3.90
C PHE A 100 -16.76 -6.50 4.57
N THR A 101 -16.31 -7.72 4.22
CA THR A 101 -16.77 -8.99 4.80
C THR A 101 -15.82 -9.46 5.90
N GLU A 102 -16.31 -10.30 6.82
CA GLU A 102 -15.49 -10.84 7.91
C GLU A 102 -14.29 -11.64 7.39
N GLU A 103 -14.43 -12.36 6.28
CA GLU A 103 -13.33 -13.07 5.62
C GLU A 103 -12.23 -12.11 5.13
N ASN A 104 -12.60 -11.02 4.47
CA ASN A 104 -11.63 -10.03 3.97
C ASN A 104 -10.97 -9.25 5.11
N VAL A 105 -11.70 -8.98 6.21
CA VAL A 105 -11.12 -8.43 7.45
C VAL A 105 -10.14 -9.44 8.08
N ARG A 106 -10.47 -10.74 8.10
CA ARG A 106 -9.57 -11.79 8.59
C ARG A 106 -8.31 -11.93 7.71
N LYS A 107 -8.45 -11.74 6.39
CA LYS A 107 -7.34 -11.68 5.42
C LYS A 107 -6.42 -10.48 5.69
N GLN A 108 -6.98 -9.30 5.95
CA GLN A 108 -6.23 -8.11 6.39
C GLN A 108 -5.46 -8.38 7.69
N GLN A 109 -6.12 -8.90 8.72
CA GLN A 109 -5.47 -9.27 9.99
C GLN A 109 -4.36 -10.32 9.79
N GLY A 110 -4.57 -11.31 8.92
CA GLY A 110 -3.58 -12.32 8.56
C GLY A 110 -2.30 -11.72 7.96
N LEU A 111 -2.43 -10.79 7.01
CA LEU A 111 -1.26 -10.12 6.40
C LEU A 111 -0.48 -9.27 7.42
N LEU A 112 -1.19 -8.52 8.27
CA LEU A 112 -0.58 -7.72 9.36
C LEU A 112 0.11 -8.60 10.41
N LYS A 113 -0.49 -9.75 10.76
CA LYS A 113 0.06 -10.71 11.72
C LYS A 113 1.26 -11.46 11.16
N ASN A 114 1.24 -11.84 9.88
CA ASN A 114 2.37 -12.48 9.22
C ASN A 114 3.57 -11.53 9.09
N GLN A 115 3.33 -10.23 8.88
CA GLN A 115 4.38 -9.20 8.91
C GLN A 115 5.01 -8.99 10.31
N SER A 116 4.37 -9.47 11.37
CA SER A 116 4.83 -9.39 12.76
C SER A 116 5.19 -10.76 13.39
N GLY A 117 5.24 -11.82 12.58
CA GLY A 117 5.32 -13.22 13.02
C GLY A 117 6.70 -13.75 13.42
N ASP A 118 7.81 -13.21 12.89
CA ASP A 118 9.17 -13.66 13.20
C ASP A 118 9.64 -13.19 14.59
N LYS A 119 9.17 -13.87 15.63
CA LYS A 119 9.56 -13.66 17.04
C LYS A 119 9.71 -14.97 17.81
N SER A 120 10.87 -15.62 17.64
CA SER A 120 11.22 -16.86 18.38
C SER A 120 12.67 -16.89 18.88
N PHE A 121 13.04 -15.99 19.80
CA PHE A 121 14.18 -16.21 20.71
C PHE A 121 13.85 -15.75 22.15
N LYS A 122 14.27 -16.55 23.14
CA LYS A 122 13.80 -16.43 24.54
C LYS A 122 14.89 -16.80 25.56
N GLY A 123 15.56 -15.79 26.11
CA GLY A 123 16.39 -15.83 27.34
C GLY A 123 16.13 -14.54 28.14
N ARG A 124 16.04 -14.49 29.49
CA ARG A 124 16.93 -14.98 30.56
C ARG A 124 18.33 -14.34 30.44
N ILE A 125 18.90 -13.63 31.44
CA ILE A 125 18.53 -13.33 32.86
C ILE A 125 19.26 -11.99 33.25
N SER A 126 19.09 -11.25 34.36
CA SER A 126 18.51 -11.45 35.72
C SER A 126 17.16 -10.70 35.88
N GLN A 127 16.56 -10.23 37.00
CA GLN A 127 16.78 -9.93 38.44
C GLN A 127 17.31 -8.55 38.90
N SER A 128 16.40 -7.71 39.41
CA SER A 128 16.48 -7.05 40.75
C SER A 128 15.05 -6.71 41.26
N LYS A 129 14.85 -6.61 42.59
CA LYS A 129 13.52 -6.48 43.26
C LYS A 129 13.71 -6.02 44.74
N PRO A 130 12.68 -5.64 45.52
CA PRO A 130 12.05 -4.31 45.55
C PRO A 130 12.01 -3.64 46.96
N ARG A 131 11.43 -2.43 47.08
CA ARG A 131 10.77 -1.78 48.25
C ARG A 131 9.94 -0.59 47.69
N SER A 132 8.64 -0.38 47.98
CA SER A 132 7.96 -0.01 49.24
C SER A 132 8.39 1.38 49.75
N SER A 133 7.53 2.38 50.02
CA SER A 133 6.04 2.53 50.03
C SER A 133 5.64 3.88 49.35
N THR A 134 4.43 4.48 49.33
CA THR A 134 3.27 4.53 50.26
C THR A 134 1.97 5.00 49.52
N ASP A 135 0.82 5.00 50.20
CA ASP A 135 -0.55 5.26 49.69
C ASP A 135 -0.95 6.74 49.53
N VAL A 136 -1.66 7.10 48.44
CA VAL A 136 -2.81 8.06 48.35
C VAL A 136 -3.73 7.60 47.19
N LYS A 137 -4.99 8.07 47.12
CA LYS A 137 -6.15 7.47 46.43
C LYS A 137 -7.00 8.51 45.66
N VAL A 138 -7.82 8.05 44.68
CA VAL A 138 -8.87 8.76 43.89
C VAL A 138 -8.40 9.95 43.01
N GLU A 139 -9.04 10.38 41.91
CA GLU A 139 -10.38 10.15 41.30
C GLU A 139 -10.30 9.69 39.80
N LYS A 140 -11.46 9.47 39.17
CA LYS A 140 -11.70 9.33 37.71
C LYS A 140 -11.89 10.71 37.04
N GLU A 141 -11.67 10.82 35.71
CA GLU A 141 -12.76 11.09 34.73
C GLU A 141 -12.34 10.98 33.25
N ASP A 142 -13.34 11.01 32.36
CA ASP A 142 -13.28 10.79 30.90
C ASP A 142 -13.54 12.11 30.11
N VAL A 143 -13.84 12.00 28.80
CA VAL A 143 -14.67 12.94 27.98
C VAL A 143 -13.97 14.00 27.09
N LYS A 144 -13.80 13.60 25.83
CA LYS A 144 -14.15 14.31 24.56
C LYS A 144 -13.65 15.75 24.25
N ASN A 145 -12.80 15.80 23.22
CA ASN A 145 -13.08 16.40 21.91
C ASN A 145 -13.63 17.85 21.86
N TYR A 146 -12.79 18.79 21.39
CA TYR A 146 -13.25 19.96 20.63
C TYR A 146 -12.47 20.18 19.33
N VAL A 147 -13.27 20.47 18.29
CA VAL A 147 -12.91 20.78 16.91
C VAL A 147 -12.62 22.29 16.77
N ALA A 148 -12.26 22.74 15.55
CA ALA A 148 -12.29 24.13 15.03
C ALA A 148 -10.93 24.91 15.04
N ARG A 149 -10.67 25.86 14.11
CA ARG A 149 -11.21 26.13 12.74
C ARG A 149 -10.41 27.26 12.07
N GLY A 150 -10.00 27.08 10.80
CA GLY A 150 -9.53 28.17 9.93
C GLY A 150 -8.22 27.86 9.19
N LYS A 151 -7.89 28.55 8.07
CA LYS A 151 -8.64 29.61 7.37
C LYS A 151 -8.45 29.47 5.85
N LYS A 152 -9.55 29.50 5.10
CA LYS A 152 -9.62 29.32 3.64
C LYS A 152 -8.94 30.48 2.90
N ARG A 153 -8.09 30.19 1.91
CA ARG A 153 -7.77 31.08 0.79
C ARG A 153 -8.07 30.37 -0.52
N LYS A 154 -8.73 31.07 -1.44
CA LYS A 154 -9.09 30.62 -2.79
C LYS A 154 -7.96 31.02 -3.74
N GLY A 155 -7.57 30.13 -4.64
CA GLY A 155 -6.63 30.42 -5.72
C GLY A 155 -7.00 29.55 -6.91
N GLU A 156 -7.72 30.12 -7.87
CA GLU A 156 -8.03 29.46 -9.13
C GLU A 156 -6.91 29.75 -10.12
N TYR A 157 -6.23 28.70 -10.57
CA TYR A 157 -5.57 28.68 -11.87
C TYR A 157 -5.86 27.32 -12.50
N GLY A 158 -6.71 27.33 -13.53
CA GLY A 158 -6.83 26.21 -14.44
C GLY A 158 -5.64 26.25 -15.41
N VAL A 159 -5.01 25.11 -15.61
CA VAL A 159 -4.10 24.84 -16.73
C VAL A 159 -4.61 23.57 -17.38
N GLU A 160 -4.64 23.55 -18.71
CA GLU A 160 -5.33 22.52 -19.49
C GLU A 160 -4.68 21.15 -19.33
N GLU A 161 -5.51 20.09 -19.28
CA GLU A 161 -5.01 18.72 -19.36
C GLU A 161 -4.39 18.49 -20.75
N LYS A 162 -3.10 18.16 -20.79
CA LYS A 162 -2.41 17.75 -22.01
C LYS A 162 -1.97 16.31 -21.91
N ASP A 163 -2.88 15.42 -22.33
CA ASP A 163 -2.64 13.98 -22.47
C ASP A 163 -1.40 13.70 -23.34
N GLY A 164 -0.72 12.58 -23.06
CA GLY A 164 0.55 12.21 -23.71
C GLY A 164 1.67 11.76 -22.77
N GLU A 165 1.40 11.51 -21.49
CA GLU A 165 2.40 10.97 -20.57
C GLU A 165 2.67 9.49 -20.90
N SER A 166 3.80 9.22 -21.55
CA SER A 166 4.28 7.86 -21.81
C SER A 166 4.41 7.10 -20.48
N PRO A 167 4.06 5.81 -20.39
CA PRO A 167 4.13 5.08 -19.13
C PRO A 167 5.57 5.10 -18.60
N GLU A 168 5.78 5.84 -17.51
CA GLU A 168 7.06 5.86 -16.82
C GLU A 168 7.48 4.42 -16.53
N LYS A 169 8.72 4.07 -16.87
CA LYS A 169 9.26 2.74 -16.62
C LYS A 169 9.62 2.62 -15.15
N VAL A 170 8.61 2.55 -14.28
CA VAL A 170 8.74 2.51 -12.81
C VAL A 170 9.63 1.34 -12.40
N VAL A 171 10.90 1.62 -12.13
CA VAL A 171 11.89 0.62 -11.70
C VAL A 171 11.59 0.22 -10.26
N LYS A 172 10.95 -0.94 -10.09
CA LYS A 172 10.59 -1.47 -8.77
C LYS A 172 11.80 -2.12 -8.10
N ILE A 173 12.56 -1.33 -7.35
CA ILE A 173 13.64 -1.83 -6.48
C ILE A 173 13.03 -2.75 -5.40
N GLN A 174 13.57 -3.96 -5.24
CA GLN A 174 13.04 -4.95 -4.31
C GLN A 174 13.76 -4.90 -2.96
N LEU A 175 13.34 -3.99 -2.08
CA LEU A 175 13.88 -3.92 -0.72
C LEU A 175 13.39 -5.10 0.16
N PRO A 176 14.28 -5.82 0.87
CA PRO A 176 13.92 -6.88 1.83
C PRO A 176 12.94 -6.45 2.93
N THR A 177 12.16 -7.38 3.46
CA THR A 177 11.15 -7.15 4.52
C THR A 177 11.75 -6.61 5.82
N THR A 178 12.94 -7.07 6.20
CA THR A 178 13.69 -6.59 7.36
C THR A 178 14.06 -5.12 7.25
N LEU A 179 14.51 -4.67 6.07
CA LEU A 179 14.86 -3.28 5.80
C LEU A 179 13.61 -2.39 5.64
N LYS A 180 12.53 -2.91 5.05
CA LYS A 180 11.21 -2.23 5.06
C LYS A 180 10.71 -1.98 6.49
N LYS A 181 10.87 -2.94 7.39
CA LYS A 181 10.56 -2.75 8.82
C LYS A 181 11.46 -1.67 9.44
N GLN A 182 12.76 -1.68 9.15
CA GLN A 182 13.69 -0.67 9.67
C GLN A 182 13.29 0.76 9.26
N LEU A 183 12.75 0.96 8.05
CA LEU A 183 12.19 2.25 7.60
C LEU A 183 10.91 2.65 8.33
N VAL A 184 10.04 1.70 8.68
CA VAL A 184 8.84 1.96 9.51
C VAL A 184 9.24 2.35 10.93
N ASP A 185 10.15 1.58 11.55
CA ASP A 185 10.66 1.85 12.90
C ASP A 185 11.37 3.24 12.95
N ASP A 186 12.22 3.57 11.96
CA ASP A 186 12.90 4.87 11.82
C ASP A 186 11.90 6.04 11.66
N CYS A 187 10.89 5.87 10.81
CA CYS A 187 9.82 6.85 10.62
C CYS A 187 9.09 7.15 11.93
N GLU A 188 8.73 6.13 12.72
CA GLU A 188 8.12 6.31 14.05
C GLU A 188 9.07 7.04 15.01
N PHE A 189 10.34 6.62 15.09
CA PHE A 189 11.32 7.24 15.98
C PHE A 189 11.52 8.73 15.71
N VAL A 190 11.65 9.14 14.45
CA VAL A 190 11.86 10.55 14.09
C VAL A 190 10.57 11.36 14.14
N THR A 191 9.48 10.85 13.55
CA THR A 191 8.26 11.67 13.34
C THR A 191 7.34 11.73 14.55
N GLN A 192 7.18 10.62 15.27
CA GLN A 192 6.26 10.51 16.42
C GLN A 192 6.99 10.71 17.75
N LEU A 193 8.17 10.10 17.89
CA LEU A 193 8.94 10.11 19.15
C LEU A 193 10.03 11.19 19.21
N GLY A 194 10.23 11.97 18.14
CA GLY A 194 11.17 13.10 18.08
C GLY A 194 12.65 12.72 18.28
N LYS A 195 13.01 11.45 18.13
CA LYS A 195 14.35 10.94 18.36
C LYS A 195 15.21 11.16 17.12
N LEU A 196 16.24 12.00 17.26
CA LEU A 196 17.20 12.24 16.19
C LEU A 196 18.41 11.30 16.30
N VAL A 197 18.87 10.85 15.14
CA VAL A 197 20.10 10.05 14.98
C VAL A 197 21.31 10.90 15.36
N LYS A 198 22.29 10.36 16.10
CA LYS A 198 23.49 11.12 16.49
C LYS A 198 24.44 11.30 15.32
N LEU A 199 24.86 12.54 15.04
CA LEU A 199 25.83 12.89 14.00
C LEU A 199 27.16 13.37 14.62
N PRO A 200 28.31 13.16 13.96
CA PRO A 200 28.48 12.31 12.77
C PRO A 200 28.26 10.82 13.10
N ARG A 201 27.84 10.03 12.11
CA ARG A 201 27.64 8.59 12.26
C ARG A 201 28.94 7.80 12.09
N ASN A 202 28.92 6.60 12.65
CA ASN A 202 29.93 5.58 12.46
C ASN A 202 29.18 4.22 12.36
N PRO A 203 29.28 3.49 11.24
CA PRO A 203 29.90 3.92 9.98
C PRO A 203 29.15 5.10 9.31
N THR A 204 29.87 5.89 8.52
CA THR A 204 29.30 6.88 7.58
C THR A 204 28.78 6.21 6.31
N VAL A 205 28.10 6.95 5.42
CA VAL A 205 27.74 6.43 4.07
C VAL A 205 29.01 6.09 3.27
N ASP A 206 30.04 6.92 3.34
CA ASP A 206 31.33 6.65 2.70
C ASP A 206 31.98 5.36 3.21
N ASP A 207 31.95 5.12 4.52
CA ASP A 207 32.42 3.85 5.11
C ASP A 207 31.61 2.65 4.62
N ILE A 208 30.31 2.79 4.44
CA ILE A 208 29.41 1.73 3.98
C ILE A 208 29.69 1.39 2.51
N LEU A 209 29.78 2.41 1.64
CA LEU A 209 30.11 2.25 0.22
C LEU A 209 31.51 1.63 0.05
N LYS A 210 32.49 2.09 0.84
CA LYS A 210 33.85 1.54 0.85
C LYS A 210 33.89 0.08 1.32
N LYS A 211 33.19 -0.28 2.41
CA LYS A 211 33.10 -1.67 2.89
C LYS A 211 32.42 -2.59 1.88
N TYR A 212 31.41 -2.10 1.15
CA TYR A 212 30.79 -2.85 0.07
C TYR A 212 31.76 -3.07 -1.10
N LEU A 213 32.53 -2.05 -1.48
CA LEU A 213 33.59 -2.15 -2.51
C LEU A 213 34.64 -3.20 -2.12
N GLU A 214 35.22 -3.09 -0.92
CA GLU A 214 36.21 -4.03 -0.37
C GLU A 214 35.70 -5.47 -0.33
N HIS A 215 34.45 -5.66 0.12
CA HIS A 215 33.78 -6.96 0.11
C HIS A 215 33.63 -7.53 -1.31
N LYS A 216 33.30 -6.68 -2.29
CA LYS A 216 33.17 -7.11 -3.69
C LYS A 216 34.53 -7.49 -4.30
N THR A 217 35.58 -6.69 -4.09
CA THR A 217 36.95 -7.05 -4.51
C THR A 217 37.38 -8.39 -3.94
N LYS A 218 37.12 -8.63 -2.65
CA LYS A 218 37.48 -9.90 -1.99
C LYS A 218 36.70 -11.11 -2.50
N LYS A 219 35.49 -10.91 -3.04
CA LYS A 219 34.62 -11.99 -3.54
C LYS A 219 34.83 -12.28 -5.03
N GLU A 220 35.04 -11.25 -5.85
CA GLU A 220 35.07 -11.34 -7.32
C GLU A 220 36.48 -11.11 -7.90
N GLY A 221 37.48 -10.89 -7.04
CA GLY A 221 38.90 -10.77 -7.38
C GLY A 221 39.27 -9.41 -7.94
N ALA A 222 38.61 -9.01 -9.03
CA ALA A 222 38.67 -7.68 -9.61
C ALA A 222 37.29 -7.02 -9.53
N VAL A 223 37.25 -5.74 -9.18
CA VAL A 223 36.04 -4.92 -9.33
C VAL A 223 36.09 -4.25 -10.69
N GLY A 224 35.10 -4.50 -11.55
CA GLY A 224 34.95 -3.77 -12.79
C GLY A 224 34.58 -2.31 -12.53
N ASP A 225 35.14 -1.39 -13.33
CA ASP A 225 35.06 0.06 -13.13
C ASP A 225 33.62 0.58 -12.97
N SER A 226 32.67 -0.02 -13.68
CA SER A 226 31.24 0.27 -13.60
C SER A 226 30.66 0.18 -12.18
N VAL A 227 31.22 -0.66 -11.29
CA VAL A 227 30.79 -0.71 -9.88
C VAL A 227 31.29 0.52 -9.12
N VAL A 228 32.53 0.96 -9.39
CA VAL A 228 33.11 2.15 -8.78
C VAL A 228 32.33 3.39 -9.22
N GLU A 229 31.97 3.46 -10.51
CA GLU A 229 31.08 4.49 -11.06
C GLU A 229 29.69 4.47 -10.40
N ILE A 230 29.06 3.30 -10.24
CA ILE A 230 27.76 3.17 -9.56
C ILE A 230 27.83 3.65 -8.11
N LEU A 231 28.88 3.29 -7.35
CA LEU A 231 29.05 3.72 -5.95
C LEU A 231 29.31 5.23 -5.85
N ASN A 232 30.11 5.80 -6.76
CA ASN A 232 30.32 7.24 -6.87
C ASN A 232 29.03 7.99 -7.25
N GLY A 233 28.22 7.41 -8.14
CA GLY A 233 26.89 7.91 -8.50
C GLY A 233 25.93 7.90 -7.30
N LEU A 234 25.84 6.79 -6.57
CA LEU A 234 25.04 6.68 -5.35
C LEU A 234 25.47 7.69 -4.27
N ARG A 235 26.78 7.90 -4.09
CA ARG A 235 27.34 8.92 -3.17
C ARG A 235 26.89 10.33 -3.57
N SER A 236 27.14 10.74 -4.82
CA SER A 236 26.76 12.08 -5.31
C SER A 236 25.24 12.29 -5.35
N TYR A 237 24.47 11.22 -5.56
CA TYR A 237 23.01 11.28 -5.51
C TYR A 237 22.51 11.41 -4.07
N PHE A 238 23.07 10.66 -3.10
CA PHE A 238 22.77 10.82 -1.67
C PHE A 238 23.05 12.23 -1.17
N ASP A 239 24.22 12.79 -1.48
CA ASP A 239 24.62 14.14 -1.06
C ASP A 239 23.63 15.22 -1.52
N LYS A 240 22.99 15.04 -2.68
CA LYS A 240 21.96 15.94 -3.25
C LYS A 240 20.55 15.61 -2.74
N ALA A 241 20.22 14.33 -2.64
CA ALA A 241 18.89 13.84 -2.25
C ALA A 241 18.60 14.06 -0.76
N LEU A 242 19.61 14.03 0.12
CA LEU A 242 19.43 14.21 1.56
C LEU A 242 18.73 15.54 1.92
N PRO A 243 19.26 16.73 1.54
CA PRO A 243 18.56 17.98 1.78
C PRO A 243 17.28 18.13 0.95
N ALA A 244 17.18 17.51 -0.22
CA ALA A 244 15.97 17.60 -1.05
C ALA A 244 14.77 16.84 -0.45
N MET A 245 14.93 15.55 -0.15
CA MET A 245 13.81 14.62 0.08
C MET A 245 13.98 13.61 1.23
N LEU A 246 15.20 13.22 1.62
CA LEU A 246 15.36 12.10 2.57
C LEU A 246 15.23 12.48 4.06
N LEU A 247 15.25 13.78 4.40
CA LEU A 247 15.15 14.28 5.78
C LEU A 247 13.72 14.62 6.18
N TYR A 248 13.26 14.11 7.31
CA TYR A 248 12.01 14.51 7.96
C TYR A 248 12.11 15.95 8.49
N LYS A 249 10.96 16.58 8.78
CA LYS A 249 10.89 17.97 9.27
C LYS A 249 11.70 18.19 10.55
N GLN A 250 11.70 17.19 11.44
CA GLN A 250 12.40 17.18 12.73
C GLN A 250 13.93 17.21 12.58
N GLU A 251 14.48 16.64 11.50
CA GLU A 251 15.93 16.52 11.27
C GLU A 251 16.54 17.78 10.62
N ARG A 252 15.72 18.71 10.11
CA ARG A 252 16.19 19.85 9.32
C ARG A 252 17.08 20.81 10.10
N GLN A 253 16.82 21.02 11.40
CA GLN A 253 17.68 21.84 12.25
C GLN A 253 19.06 21.18 12.45
N GLN A 254 19.07 19.87 12.71
CA GLN A 254 20.29 19.09 12.89
C GLN A 254 21.15 19.05 11.61
N TYR A 255 20.52 19.00 10.43
CA TYR A 255 21.22 19.11 9.15
C TYR A 255 21.96 20.45 9.02
N SER A 256 21.30 21.57 9.30
CA SER A 256 21.91 22.91 9.22
C SER A 256 23.10 23.10 10.17
N GLU A 257 23.12 22.38 11.29
CA GLU A 257 24.21 22.37 12.26
C GLU A 257 25.37 21.46 11.83
N ALA A 258 25.07 20.26 11.32
CA ALA A 258 26.06 19.24 10.96
C ALA A 258 26.65 19.39 9.54
N VAL A 259 25.89 19.99 8.62
CA VAL A 259 26.29 20.28 7.23
C VAL A 259 26.09 21.78 6.92
N PRO A 260 26.90 22.67 7.54
CA PRO A 260 26.81 24.09 7.26
C PRO A 260 27.48 24.43 5.93
N GLU A 261 26.76 25.13 5.04
CA GLU A 261 27.16 25.46 3.66
C GLU A 261 28.59 26.02 3.55
N ARG A 262 28.94 26.94 4.46
CA ARG A 262 30.28 27.56 4.60
C ARG A 262 31.47 26.59 4.67
N ASN A 263 31.25 25.33 5.07
CA ASN A 263 32.31 24.34 5.27
C ASN A 263 32.39 23.31 4.11
N ASN A 264 31.45 23.33 3.15
CA ASN A 264 31.36 22.38 2.02
C ASN A 264 31.50 20.89 2.43
N VAL A 265 30.87 20.49 3.55
CA VAL A 265 30.91 19.12 4.05
C VAL A 265 29.96 18.26 3.22
N ALA A 266 30.45 17.17 2.60
CA ALA A 266 29.59 16.22 1.90
C ALA A 266 28.76 15.41 2.91
N PRO A 267 27.41 15.38 2.82
CA PRO A 267 26.58 14.65 3.77
C PRO A 267 26.94 13.16 3.94
N SER A 268 27.45 12.51 2.90
CA SER A 268 27.95 11.13 2.91
C SER A 268 29.07 10.87 3.93
N THR A 269 29.80 11.90 4.35
CA THR A 269 30.84 11.85 5.41
C THR A 269 30.30 12.07 6.83
N VAL A 270 29.00 12.41 6.98
CA VAL A 270 28.37 12.78 8.26
C VAL A 270 27.23 11.82 8.63
N TYR A 271 26.43 11.43 7.64
CA TYR A 271 25.24 10.60 7.83
C TYR A 271 25.56 9.10 7.70
N GLY A 272 24.64 8.25 8.16
CA GLY A 272 24.84 6.81 8.29
C GLY A 272 23.86 5.95 7.50
N ALA A 273 23.82 4.66 7.85
CA ALA A 273 22.97 3.65 7.21
C ALA A 273 21.47 4.00 7.30
N GLU A 274 21.05 4.71 8.35
CA GLU A 274 19.66 5.09 8.59
C GLU A 274 19.12 5.95 7.44
N HIS A 275 19.84 7.02 7.09
CA HIS A 275 19.48 7.94 6.01
C HIS A 275 19.78 7.38 4.63
N PHE A 276 20.86 6.60 4.49
CA PHE A 276 21.19 5.96 3.21
C PHE A 276 20.13 4.92 2.82
N LEU A 277 19.52 4.23 3.78
CA LEU A 277 18.43 3.29 3.51
C LEU A 277 17.16 3.96 2.98
N ARG A 278 16.93 5.26 3.27
CA ARG A 278 15.78 6.01 2.73
C ARG A 278 15.91 6.31 1.23
N LEU A 279 17.06 6.03 0.62
CA LEU A 279 17.37 6.24 -0.80
C LEU A 279 17.12 4.98 -1.68
N LEU A 280 16.84 3.82 -1.06
CA LEU A 280 16.90 2.48 -1.69
C LEU A 280 15.53 1.77 -1.80
#